data_AF-A0A940SJT2-F1
#
_entry.id   AF-A0A940SJT2-F1
#
_cell.length_a   1.000
_cell.length_b   1.000
_cell.length_c   1.000
_cell.angle_alpha   90.00
_cell.angle_beta   90.00
_cell.angle_gamma   90.00
#
_symmetry.space_group_name_H-M   'P 1'
#
loop_
_entity.id
_entity.type
_entity.pdbx_description
1 polymer ?
#
loop_
_entity_poly.entity_id
_entity_poly.type
_entity_poly.pdbx_seq_one_letter_code
_entity_poly.pdbx_strand_id
1 'polypeptide(L)'
;MEINRKIVSFSLVSTLTGVLLLGSTPASIFAASSKLTNTQSVLKNQISTYIKQLNILKKEFALNDSVLYGNYTKLQSYVKDFVKYNYTGVDELKYKTATFKTKIDKTRKDNGLVDMKKVTATFNTYLKKNDAKNANAYYTKQRSFLLKVLDQQDELKNAINEYTQEVEFQFQQENESYIQSMIPTEYGNYQTASIKTFSRMMDVFLKEQDILNQAYQVLNMNFTIKMQIQDDIEKMMGKYQSVLGVSTVKNDDLIDAIKKRDVGKAKLAIGLAMKQLEIANSSIDQLLAELDQYQQNLPNKFPNYVKNTSATK
;
A
#
# COMPACT_ATOMS: atom_id res chain seq x y z
N MET A 1 -13.90 14.36 6.83
CA MET A 1 -14.39 14.15 5.46
C MET A 1 -14.14 12.70 5.12
N GLU A 2 -15.19 11.88 5.27
CA GLU A 2 -15.19 10.46 4.87
C GLU A 2 -14.99 10.35 3.37
N ILE A 3 -14.04 9.52 2.91
CA ILE A 3 -14.12 8.87 1.59
C ILE A 3 -13.58 7.44 1.69
N ASN A 4 -14.57 6.52 1.73
CA ASN A 4 -14.63 5.20 1.11
C ASN A 4 -13.64 4.09 1.48
N ARG A 5 -14.10 3.27 2.43
CA ARG A 5 -14.09 1.81 2.35
C ARG A 5 -14.25 1.32 0.90
N LYS A 6 -13.22 0.68 0.35
CA LYS A 6 -13.40 -0.37 -0.67
C LYS A 6 -13.05 -1.72 -0.04
N ILE A 7 -14.09 -2.29 0.54
CA ILE A 7 -14.24 -3.74 0.64
C ILE A 7 -14.16 -4.27 -0.79
N VAL A 8 -13.04 -4.87 -1.17
CA VAL A 8 -13.04 -5.85 -2.27
C VAL A 8 -13.52 -7.15 -1.65
N SER A 9 -14.84 -7.20 -1.43
CA SER A 9 -15.55 -8.45 -1.30
C SER A 9 -15.34 -9.19 -2.61
N PHE A 10 -14.60 -10.29 -2.58
CA PHE A 10 -14.66 -11.27 -3.65
C PHE A 10 -16.05 -11.95 -3.58
N SER A 11 -17.06 -11.25 -4.08
CA SER A 11 -18.32 -11.82 -4.50
C SER A 11 -18.10 -12.53 -5.83
N LEU A 12 -17.58 -13.76 -5.76
CA LEU A 12 -17.79 -14.74 -6.82
C LEU A 12 -19.06 -15.53 -6.48
N VAL A 13 -20.21 -14.85 -6.62
CA VAL A 13 -21.51 -15.51 -6.79
C VAL A 13 -21.97 -15.20 -8.19
N SER A 14 -21.77 -16.18 -9.10
CA SER A 14 -22.83 -16.70 -9.98
C SER A 14 -22.21 -17.44 -11.17
N THR A 15 -22.14 -18.77 -11.08
CA THR A 15 -22.60 -19.72 -12.10
C THR A 15 -22.29 -21.13 -11.60
N LEU A 16 -23.16 -21.69 -10.76
CA LEU A 16 -23.61 -23.09 -10.84
C LEU A 16 -24.72 -23.37 -9.82
N THR A 17 -25.84 -22.66 -9.93
CA THR A 17 -27.14 -23.17 -9.45
C THR A 17 -28.01 -23.27 -10.69
N GLY A 18 -28.12 -24.46 -11.27
CA GLY A 18 -28.87 -24.60 -12.51
C GLY A 18 -28.89 -25.94 -13.23
N VAL A 19 -28.31 -27.04 -12.72
CA VAL A 19 -28.72 -28.40 -13.15
C VAL A 19 -28.50 -29.37 -11.99
N LEU A 20 -29.54 -29.62 -11.20
CA LEU A 20 -29.87 -30.91 -10.58
C LEU A 20 -31.24 -30.76 -9.86
N LEU A 21 -32.23 -30.24 -10.60
CA LEU A 21 -33.62 -30.56 -10.30
C LEU A 21 -34.03 -31.68 -11.27
N LEU A 22 -34.27 -32.85 -10.69
CA LEU A 22 -35.19 -33.89 -11.15
C LEU A 22 -35.09 -34.28 -12.64
N GLY A 23 -34.26 -35.28 -12.94
CA GLY A 23 -34.29 -36.03 -14.18
C GLY A 23 -34.53 -37.50 -13.88
N SER A 24 -35.69 -37.98 -14.31
CA SER A 24 -36.18 -39.35 -14.30
C SER A 24 -35.09 -40.41 -14.56
N THR A 25 -35.14 -41.48 -13.77
CA THR A 25 -34.58 -42.77 -14.15
C THR A 25 -35.19 -43.24 -15.47
N PRO A 26 -34.39 -43.58 -16.50
CA PRO A 26 -34.74 -44.69 -17.37
C PRO A 26 -34.34 -45.96 -16.63
N ALA A 27 -35.30 -46.84 -16.39
CA ALA A 27 -35.02 -48.21 -16.02
C ALA A 27 -34.27 -48.87 -17.18
N SER A 28 -33.00 -49.22 -16.98
CA SER A 28 -32.38 -50.33 -17.68
C SER A 28 -31.64 -51.20 -16.66
N ILE A 29 -32.19 -52.39 -16.50
CA ILE A 29 -31.71 -53.48 -15.66
C ILE A 29 -30.41 -53.98 -16.28
N PHE A 30 -29.24 -53.79 -15.65
CA PHE A 30 -28.08 -54.69 -15.78
C PHE A 30 -27.13 -54.59 -14.56
N ALA A 31 -26.94 -55.75 -13.91
CA ALA A 31 -25.86 -56.17 -13.00
C ALA A 31 -25.55 -55.34 -11.72
N ALA A 32 -25.83 -55.94 -10.56
CA ALA A 32 -25.58 -55.41 -9.21
C ALA A 32 -24.09 -55.24 -8.81
N SER A 33 -23.12 -55.50 -9.70
CA SER A 33 -21.68 -55.34 -9.46
C SER A 33 -21.09 -53.98 -9.89
N SER A 34 -21.83 -53.16 -10.65
CA SER A 34 -21.34 -51.86 -11.18
C SER A 34 -21.70 -50.63 -10.34
N LYS A 35 -22.73 -50.73 -9.48
CA LYS A 35 -23.17 -49.61 -8.60
C LYS A 35 -22.22 -49.37 -7.43
N LEU A 36 -21.64 -50.42 -6.87
CA LEU A 36 -20.74 -50.31 -5.71
C LEU A 36 -19.40 -49.67 -6.08
N THR A 37 -18.83 -50.08 -7.22
CA THR A 37 -17.57 -49.54 -7.77
C THR A 37 -17.70 -48.07 -8.17
N ASN A 38 -18.85 -47.67 -8.76
CA ASN A 38 -19.14 -46.26 -9.05
C ASN A 38 -19.28 -45.42 -7.78
N THR A 39 -19.97 -45.92 -6.75
CA THR A 39 -20.17 -45.20 -5.49
C THR A 39 -18.83 -44.99 -4.74
N GLN A 40 -17.98 -46.01 -4.72
CA GLN A 40 -16.67 -45.94 -4.08
C GLN A 40 -15.70 -45.02 -4.84
N SER A 41 -15.77 -45.00 -6.18
CA SER A 41 -15.03 -44.06 -7.03
C SER A 41 -15.46 -42.60 -6.78
N VAL A 42 -16.76 -42.34 -6.68
CA VAL A 42 -17.31 -41.01 -6.36
C VAL A 42 -16.84 -40.55 -4.98
N LEU A 43 -16.95 -41.40 -3.95
CA LEU A 43 -16.49 -41.05 -2.59
C LEU A 43 -14.98 -40.78 -2.56
N LYS A 44 -14.17 -41.57 -3.30
CA LYS A 44 -12.73 -41.34 -3.41
C LYS A 44 -12.42 -39.96 -3.98
N ASN A 45 -13.12 -39.55 -5.05
CA ASN A 45 -12.95 -38.23 -5.66
C ASN A 45 -13.38 -37.11 -4.70
N GLN A 46 -14.50 -37.30 -4.00
CA GLN A 46 -15.00 -36.34 -3.00
C GLN A 46 -14.00 -36.16 -1.84
N ILE A 47 -13.47 -37.26 -1.29
CA ILE A 47 -12.44 -37.23 -0.24
C ILE A 47 -11.15 -36.55 -0.73
N SER A 48 -10.74 -36.81 -1.97
CA SER A 48 -9.59 -36.12 -2.58
C SER A 48 -9.79 -34.61 -2.60
N THR A 49 -10.99 -34.14 -2.98
CA THR A 49 -11.37 -32.72 -2.94
C THR A 49 -11.35 -32.16 -1.52
N TYR A 50 -11.90 -32.89 -0.54
CA TYR A 50 -11.86 -32.48 0.87
C TYR A 50 -10.44 -32.29 1.39
N ILE A 51 -9.55 -33.26 1.14
CA ILE A 51 -8.14 -33.18 1.54
C ILE A 51 -7.46 -32.00 0.85
N LYS A 52 -7.70 -31.77 -0.44
CA LYS A 52 -7.14 -30.62 -1.17
C LYS A 52 -7.58 -29.29 -0.54
N GLN A 53 -8.88 -29.12 -0.27
CA GLN A 53 -9.41 -27.89 0.31
C GLN A 53 -8.88 -27.63 1.72
N LEU A 54 -8.81 -28.64 2.59
CA LEU A 54 -8.22 -28.49 3.93
C LEU A 54 -6.72 -28.15 3.85
N ASN A 55 -5.98 -28.72 2.88
CA ASN A 55 -4.58 -28.36 2.66
C ASN A 55 -4.41 -26.92 2.16
N ILE A 56 -5.34 -26.39 1.35
CA ILE A 56 -5.32 -24.98 0.92
C ILE A 56 -5.43 -24.08 2.16
N LEU A 57 -6.43 -24.31 3.02
CA LEU A 57 -6.60 -23.56 4.27
C LEU A 57 -5.34 -23.66 5.16
N LYS A 58 -4.72 -24.85 5.25
CA LYS A 58 -3.45 -25.02 5.99
C LYS A 58 -2.28 -24.23 5.42
N LYS A 59 -2.22 -24.02 4.10
CA LYS A 59 -1.18 -23.20 3.47
C LYS A 59 -1.41 -21.71 3.74
N GLU A 60 -2.66 -21.25 3.76
CA GLU A 60 -3.01 -19.86 4.09
C GLU A 60 -2.51 -19.47 5.49
N PHE A 61 -2.61 -20.37 6.47
CA PHE A 61 -2.05 -20.16 7.80
C PHE A 61 -0.56 -19.80 7.79
N ALA A 62 0.23 -20.49 6.99
CA ALA A 62 1.68 -20.28 6.95
C ALA A 62 2.04 -18.91 6.35
N LEU A 63 1.29 -18.49 5.33
CA LEU A 63 1.45 -17.17 4.71
C LEU A 63 1.08 -16.05 5.69
N ASN A 64 -0.08 -16.18 6.33
CA ASN A 64 -0.55 -15.22 7.32
C ASN A 64 0.38 -15.15 8.55
N ASP A 65 0.89 -16.29 9.01
CA ASP A 65 1.80 -16.37 10.16
C ASP A 65 3.11 -15.62 9.89
N SER A 66 3.65 -15.72 8.66
CA SER A 66 4.86 -15.01 8.25
C SER A 66 4.70 -13.49 8.35
N VAL A 67 3.60 -12.94 7.80
CA VAL A 67 3.31 -11.49 7.84
C VAL A 67 3.10 -11.01 9.27
N LEU A 68 2.28 -11.74 10.03
CA LEU A 68 1.99 -11.44 11.42
C LEU A 68 3.25 -11.45 12.29
N TYR A 69 4.14 -12.42 12.08
CA TYR A 69 5.38 -12.53 12.85
C TYR A 69 6.39 -11.45 12.45
N GLY A 70 6.39 -11.02 11.18
CA GLY A 70 7.17 -9.87 10.70
C GLY A 70 6.81 -8.58 11.45
N ASN A 71 5.51 -8.24 11.50
CA ASN A 71 5.06 -7.05 12.23
C ASN A 71 5.31 -7.16 13.74
N TYR A 72 5.09 -8.34 14.34
CA TYR A 72 5.42 -8.58 15.74
C TYR A 72 6.92 -8.35 16.03
N THR A 73 7.80 -8.83 15.15
CA THR A 73 9.26 -8.62 15.29
C THR A 73 9.61 -7.13 15.19
N LYS A 74 8.92 -6.37 14.33
CA LYS A 74 9.07 -4.92 14.24
C LYS A 74 8.69 -4.22 15.55
N LEU A 75 7.57 -4.59 16.17
CA LEU A 75 7.20 -4.11 17.52
C LEU A 75 8.26 -4.44 18.58
N GLN A 76 8.83 -5.65 18.55
CA GLN A 76 9.92 -6.00 19.46
C GLN A 76 11.16 -5.12 19.27
N SER A 77 11.46 -4.71 18.02
CA SER A 77 12.52 -3.72 17.76
C SER A 77 12.18 -2.38 18.38
N TYR A 78 10.95 -1.89 18.18
CA TYR A 78 10.52 -0.62 18.77
C TYR A 78 10.55 -0.64 20.30
N VAL A 79 10.18 -1.74 20.95
CA VAL A 79 10.34 -1.88 22.42
C VAL A 79 11.78 -1.59 22.85
N LYS A 80 12.78 -2.13 22.12
CA LYS A 80 14.19 -1.91 22.43
C LYS A 80 14.58 -0.44 22.24
N ASP A 81 14.13 0.18 21.17
CA ASP A 81 14.43 1.58 20.88
C ASP A 81 13.76 2.53 21.88
N PHE A 82 12.50 2.29 22.24
CA PHE A 82 11.77 3.06 23.25
C PHE A 82 12.45 2.98 24.62
N VAL A 83 12.94 1.80 25.00
CA VAL A 83 13.73 1.64 26.24
C VAL A 83 15.07 2.39 26.12
N LYS A 84 15.79 2.20 25.01
CA LYS A 84 17.11 2.81 24.79
C LYS A 84 17.07 4.33 24.87
N TYR A 85 16.04 4.94 24.30
CA TYR A 85 15.93 6.39 24.19
C TYR A 85 14.93 7.00 25.19
N ASN A 86 14.40 6.18 26.11
CA ASN A 86 13.50 6.57 27.20
C ASN A 86 12.20 7.28 26.73
N TYR A 87 11.49 6.66 25.77
CA TYR A 87 10.26 7.20 25.21
C TYR A 87 9.07 7.01 26.12
N THR A 88 8.14 7.96 26.02
CA THR A 88 6.84 7.85 26.68
C THR A 88 6.04 6.68 26.10
N GLY A 89 5.23 6.02 26.92
CA GLY A 89 4.42 4.88 26.47
C GLY A 89 5.16 3.54 26.31
N VAL A 90 6.44 3.45 26.71
CA VAL A 90 7.23 2.20 26.63
C VAL A 90 6.58 1.02 27.37
N ASP A 91 5.91 1.26 28.49
CA ASP A 91 5.27 0.21 29.28
C ASP A 91 3.98 -0.30 28.60
N GLU A 92 3.20 0.58 27.98
CA GLU A 92 2.05 0.18 27.16
C GLU A 92 2.52 -0.65 25.96
N LEU A 93 3.58 -0.20 25.27
CA LEU A 93 4.18 -0.92 24.14
C LEU A 93 4.66 -2.31 24.54
N LYS A 94 5.35 -2.44 25.68
CA LYS A 94 5.76 -3.75 26.24
C LYS A 94 4.54 -4.63 26.52
N TYR A 95 3.51 -4.08 27.17
CA TYR A 95 2.30 -4.82 27.53
C TYR A 95 1.53 -5.33 26.30
N LYS A 96 1.30 -4.46 25.30
CA LYS A 96 0.61 -4.86 24.06
C LYS A 96 1.44 -5.87 23.27
N THR A 97 2.76 -5.70 23.18
CA THR A 97 3.66 -6.65 22.52
C THR A 97 3.61 -8.02 23.19
N ALA A 98 3.66 -8.08 24.53
CA ALA A 98 3.52 -9.34 25.27
C ALA A 98 2.14 -9.99 25.03
N THR A 99 1.07 -9.20 25.03
CA THR A 99 -0.29 -9.67 24.76
C THR A 99 -0.42 -10.25 23.35
N PHE A 100 0.17 -9.58 22.35
CA PHE A 100 0.20 -10.10 20.98
C PHE A 100 0.94 -11.43 20.91
N LYS A 101 2.11 -11.57 21.55
CA LYS A 101 2.83 -12.84 21.60
C LYS A 101 1.95 -13.98 22.09
N THR A 102 1.24 -13.79 23.20
CA THR A 102 0.33 -14.81 23.75
C THR A 102 -0.76 -15.21 22.75
N LYS A 103 -1.34 -14.23 22.03
CA LYS A 103 -2.36 -14.49 21.01
C LYS A 103 -1.78 -15.23 19.80
N ILE A 104 -0.59 -14.86 19.33
CA ILE A 104 0.13 -15.53 18.24
C ILE A 104 0.38 -17.01 18.58
N ASP A 105 0.96 -17.25 19.76
CA ASP A 105 1.27 -18.60 20.23
C ASP A 105 -0.01 -19.46 20.34
N LYS A 106 -1.11 -18.85 20.79
CA LYS A 106 -2.43 -19.51 20.83
C LYS A 106 -2.91 -19.89 19.43
N THR A 107 -2.90 -18.97 18.46
CA THR A 107 -3.36 -19.24 17.09
C THR A 107 -2.51 -20.33 16.42
N ARG A 108 -1.19 -20.33 16.63
CA ARG A 108 -0.29 -21.38 16.16
C ARG A 108 -0.62 -22.75 16.78
N LYS A 109 -0.89 -22.78 18.10
CA LYS A 109 -1.31 -23.99 18.80
C LYS A 109 -2.64 -24.51 18.27
N ASP A 110 -3.62 -23.64 18.07
CA ASP A 110 -4.95 -24.01 17.56
C ASP A 110 -4.85 -24.55 16.12
N ASN A 111 -4.05 -23.93 15.25
CA ASN A 111 -3.75 -24.46 13.91
C ASN A 111 -3.08 -25.86 13.98
N GLY A 112 -2.22 -26.08 14.98
CA GLY A 112 -1.57 -27.37 15.25
C GLY A 112 -2.52 -28.50 15.66
N LEU A 113 -3.75 -28.20 16.10
CA LEU A 113 -4.76 -29.22 16.43
C LEU A 113 -5.27 -29.96 15.20
N VAL A 114 -5.12 -29.39 14.00
CA VAL A 114 -5.45 -30.05 12.73
C VAL A 114 -4.18 -30.57 12.07
N ASP A 115 -3.89 -31.83 12.37
CA ASP A 115 -2.81 -32.61 11.73
C ASP A 115 -3.33 -33.26 10.44
N MET A 116 -2.84 -32.78 9.30
CA MET A 116 -3.27 -33.27 7.99
C MET A 116 -2.94 -34.75 7.76
N LYS A 117 -1.91 -35.31 8.40
CA LYS A 117 -1.61 -36.75 8.30
C LYS A 117 -2.72 -37.57 8.96
N LYS A 118 -3.17 -37.14 10.15
CA LYS A 118 -4.30 -37.78 10.86
C LYS A 118 -5.61 -37.59 10.10
N VAL A 119 -5.86 -36.39 9.57
CA VAL A 119 -7.03 -36.11 8.74
C VAL A 119 -7.10 -37.04 7.53
N THR A 120 -6.01 -37.19 6.77
CA THR A 120 -5.94 -38.12 5.64
C THR A 120 -6.17 -39.57 6.06
N ALA A 121 -5.57 -40.01 7.18
CA ALA A 121 -5.78 -41.36 7.70
C ALA A 121 -7.25 -41.62 8.07
N THR A 122 -7.91 -40.66 8.74
CA THR A 122 -9.34 -40.75 9.07
C THR A 122 -10.21 -40.82 7.82
N PHE A 123 -9.95 -40.02 6.79
CA PHE A 123 -10.66 -40.11 5.52
C PHE A 123 -10.46 -41.46 4.83
N ASN A 124 -9.25 -42.02 4.84
CA ASN A 124 -9.00 -43.36 4.28
C ASN A 124 -9.81 -44.45 5.02
N THR A 125 -10.00 -44.32 6.34
CA THR A 125 -10.88 -45.22 7.09
C THR A 125 -12.34 -45.10 6.63
N TYR A 126 -12.86 -43.88 6.40
CA TYR A 126 -14.21 -43.70 5.86
C TYR A 126 -14.36 -44.23 4.44
N LEU A 127 -13.33 -44.05 3.60
CA LEU A 127 -13.31 -44.60 2.24
C LEU A 127 -13.37 -46.14 2.24
N LYS A 128 -12.61 -46.80 3.11
CA LYS A 128 -12.64 -48.26 3.29
C LYS A 128 -14.01 -48.76 3.75
N LYS A 129 -14.73 -47.97 4.55
CA LYS A 129 -16.08 -48.27 5.06
C LYS A 129 -17.21 -47.85 4.10
N ASN A 130 -16.89 -47.20 2.98
CA ASN A 130 -17.86 -46.55 2.09
C ASN A 130 -18.82 -45.58 2.83
N ASP A 131 -18.32 -44.89 3.85
CA ASP A 131 -19.11 -44.08 4.78
C ASP A 131 -19.08 -42.58 4.40
N ALA A 132 -19.85 -42.24 3.36
CA ALA A 132 -19.91 -40.88 2.84
C ALA A 132 -20.46 -39.87 3.86
N LYS A 133 -21.42 -40.28 4.70
CA LYS A 133 -22.07 -39.42 5.70
C LYS A 133 -21.07 -38.92 6.74
N ASN A 134 -20.32 -39.84 7.35
CA ASN A 134 -19.33 -39.46 8.36
C ASN A 134 -18.10 -38.77 7.75
N ALA A 135 -17.72 -39.11 6.52
CA ALA A 135 -16.68 -38.36 5.79
C ALA A 135 -17.07 -36.88 5.61
N ASN A 136 -18.29 -36.59 5.16
CA ASN A 136 -18.78 -35.22 4.99
C ASN A 136 -18.90 -34.46 6.33
N ALA A 137 -19.43 -35.12 7.37
CA ALA A 137 -19.53 -34.52 8.71
C ALA A 137 -18.15 -34.19 9.29
N TYR A 138 -17.18 -35.09 9.14
CA TYR A 138 -15.80 -34.88 9.57
C TYR A 138 -15.14 -33.73 8.80
N TYR A 139 -15.27 -33.71 7.47
CA TYR A 139 -14.78 -32.60 6.64
C TYR A 139 -15.36 -31.25 7.09
N THR A 140 -16.68 -31.18 7.28
CA THR A 140 -17.37 -29.95 7.69
C THR A 140 -16.85 -29.43 9.03
N LYS A 141 -16.61 -30.33 9.99
CA LYS A 141 -16.03 -29.99 11.30
C LYS A 141 -14.60 -29.46 11.16
N GLN A 142 -13.74 -30.15 10.41
CA GLN A 142 -12.34 -29.73 10.22
C GLN A 142 -12.26 -28.39 9.47
N ARG A 143 -13.05 -28.21 8.42
CA ARG A 143 -13.10 -26.97 7.65
C ARG A 143 -13.56 -25.79 8.51
N SER A 144 -14.64 -25.96 9.27
CA SER A 144 -15.17 -24.88 10.11
C SER A 144 -14.17 -24.48 11.20
N PHE A 145 -13.46 -25.45 11.77
CA PHE A 145 -12.39 -25.17 12.73
C PHE A 145 -11.23 -24.39 12.08
N LEU A 146 -10.72 -24.84 10.92
CA LEU A 146 -9.65 -24.15 10.22
C LEU A 146 -10.04 -22.72 9.82
N LEU A 147 -11.25 -22.50 9.30
CA LEU A 147 -11.72 -21.15 8.97
C LEU A 147 -11.76 -20.23 10.20
N LYS A 148 -12.30 -20.72 11.33
CA LYS A 148 -12.31 -19.94 12.56
C LYS A 148 -10.90 -19.53 13.01
N VAL A 149 -9.93 -20.42 12.91
CA VAL A 149 -8.55 -20.11 13.31
C VAL A 149 -7.90 -19.15 12.29
N LEU A 150 -8.26 -19.20 11.00
CA LEU A 150 -7.82 -18.23 9.99
C LEU A 150 -8.39 -16.84 10.28
N ASP A 151 -9.68 -16.73 10.56
CA ASP A 151 -10.34 -15.47 10.90
C ASP A 151 -9.67 -14.82 12.13
N GLN A 152 -9.39 -15.61 13.17
CA GLN A 152 -8.66 -15.14 14.35
C GLN A 152 -7.23 -14.66 14.02
N GLN A 153 -6.56 -15.33 13.09
CA GLN A 153 -5.23 -14.93 12.65
C GLN A 153 -5.27 -13.62 11.85
N ASP A 154 -6.28 -13.42 11.01
CA ASP A 154 -6.47 -12.22 10.21
C ASP A 154 -6.83 -11.01 11.07
N GLU A 155 -7.74 -11.16 12.04
CA GLU A 155 -8.03 -10.12 13.04
C GLU A 155 -6.77 -9.71 13.80
N LEU A 156 -5.99 -10.70 14.24
CA LEU A 156 -4.73 -10.45 14.95
C LEU A 156 -3.68 -9.77 14.07
N LYS A 157 -3.57 -10.18 12.80
CA LYS A 157 -2.68 -9.56 11.81
C LYS A 157 -3.00 -8.08 11.62
N ASN A 158 -4.29 -7.75 11.48
CA ASN A 158 -4.74 -6.36 11.32
C ASN A 158 -4.44 -5.53 12.58
N ALA A 159 -4.79 -6.06 13.76
CA ALA A 159 -4.54 -5.38 15.03
C ALA A 159 -3.04 -5.10 15.29
N ILE A 160 -2.17 -6.07 14.97
CA ILE A 160 -0.72 -5.88 15.08
C ILE A 160 -0.23 -4.86 14.05
N ASN A 161 -0.71 -4.91 12.81
CA ASN A 161 -0.31 -3.99 11.75
C ASN A 161 -0.68 -2.53 12.10
N GLU A 162 -1.93 -2.29 12.53
CA GLU A 162 -2.39 -0.96 12.95
C GLU A 162 -1.55 -0.42 14.10
N TYR A 163 -1.33 -1.23 15.14
CA TYR A 163 -0.50 -0.79 16.27
C TYR A 163 0.96 -0.59 15.88
N THR A 164 1.50 -1.37 14.95
CA THR A 164 2.87 -1.16 14.42
C THR A 164 3.00 0.17 13.71
N GLN A 165 1.99 0.59 12.93
CA GLN A 165 1.98 1.89 12.26
C GLN A 165 1.89 3.06 13.25
N GLU A 166 1.07 2.93 14.28
CA GLU A 166 0.96 3.92 15.36
C GLU A 166 2.30 4.11 16.08
N VAL A 167 2.93 3.01 16.50
CA VAL A 167 4.23 3.04 17.19
C VAL A 167 5.35 3.55 16.27
N GLU A 168 5.33 3.19 14.99
CA GLU A 168 6.28 3.72 14.00
C GLU A 168 6.14 5.23 13.82
N PHE A 169 4.91 5.75 13.78
CA PHE A 169 4.66 7.18 13.71
C PHE A 169 5.18 7.88 14.97
N GLN A 170 4.84 7.40 16.16
CA GLN A 170 5.36 7.97 17.43
C GLN A 170 6.89 7.94 17.45
N PHE A 171 7.50 6.81 17.09
CA PHE A 171 8.95 6.67 17.01
C PHE A 171 9.60 7.73 16.11
N GLN A 172 9.03 7.98 14.92
CA GLN A 172 9.53 8.99 14.00
C GLN A 172 9.38 10.40 14.57
N GLN A 173 8.22 10.73 15.14
CA GLN A 173 7.94 12.06 15.72
C GLN A 173 8.83 12.37 16.93
N GLU A 174 9.02 11.41 17.85
CA GLU A 174 9.90 11.59 19.01
C GLU A 174 11.37 11.73 18.58
N ASN A 175 11.78 11.06 17.51
CA ASN A 175 13.13 11.20 16.95
C ASN A 175 13.34 12.55 16.27
N GLU A 176 12.39 12.98 15.44
CA GLU A 176 12.45 14.25 14.76
C GLU A 176 12.46 15.41 15.76
N SER A 177 11.56 15.38 16.75
CA SER A 177 11.50 16.37 17.83
C SER A 177 12.81 16.45 18.61
N TYR A 178 13.44 15.30 18.88
CA TYR A 178 14.75 15.26 19.52
C TYR A 178 15.82 15.96 18.65
N ILE A 179 15.94 15.60 17.37
CA ILE A 179 16.90 16.24 16.47
C ILE A 179 16.65 17.75 16.38
N GLN A 180 15.40 18.17 16.20
CA GLN A 180 15.03 19.58 16.14
C GLN A 180 15.39 20.32 17.42
N SER A 181 15.23 19.71 18.59
CA SER A 181 15.65 20.33 19.86
C SER A 181 17.17 20.48 20.00
N MET A 182 17.95 19.60 19.37
CA MET A 182 19.41 19.59 19.45
C MET A 182 20.08 20.53 18.44
N ILE A 183 19.45 20.76 17.28
CA ILE A 183 19.93 21.66 16.22
C ILE A 183 18.81 22.59 15.72
N PRO A 184 18.19 23.40 16.60
CA PRO A 184 16.97 24.14 16.29
C PRO A 184 17.17 25.19 15.19
N THR A 185 18.33 25.83 15.15
CA THR A 185 18.64 26.84 14.13
C THR A 185 18.83 26.22 12.76
N GLU A 186 19.67 25.18 12.65
CA GLU A 186 19.91 24.49 11.38
C GLU A 186 18.64 23.83 10.84
N TYR A 187 17.86 23.19 11.72
CA TYR A 187 16.61 22.55 11.35
C TYR A 187 15.54 23.56 10.93
N GLY A 188 15.39 24.67 11.68
CA GLY A 188 14.45 25.74 11.34
C GLY A 188 14.80 26.44 10.02
N ASN A 189 16.09 26.67 9.75
CA ASN A 189 16.56 27.20 8.47
C ASN A 189 16.24 26.24 7.31
N TYR A 190 16.48 24.94 7.52
CA TYR A 190 16.13 23.90 6.54
C TYR A 190 14.63 23.88 6.23
N GLN A 191 13.76 23.84 7.26
CA GLN A 191 12.31 23.89 7.06
C GLN A 191 11.87 25.14 6.29
N THR A 192 12.41 26.31 6.64
CA THR A 192 12.11 27.57 5.96
C THR A 192 12.53 27.52 4.49
N ALA A 193 13.74 27.02 4.21
CA ALA A 193 14.24 26.88 2.84
C ALA A 193 13.41 25.87 2.03
N SER A 194 13.04 24.73 2.62
CA SER A 194 12.20 23.73 1.97
C SER A 194 10.82 24.28 1.61
N ILE A 195 10.16 25.00 2.53
CA ILE A 195 8.86 25.64 2.29
C ILE A 195 8.98 26.69 1.18
N LYS A 196 10.03 27.52 1.22
CA LYS A 196 10.30 28.53 0.17
C LYS A 196 10.46 27.88 -1.20
N THR A 197 11.30 26.85 -1.32
CA THR A 197 11.51 26.14 -2.59
C THR A 197 10.21 25.52 -3.09
N PHE A 198 9.42 24.88 -2.22
CA PHE A 198 8.13 24.30 -2.58
C PHE A 198 7.14 25.35 -3.10
N SER A 199 7.01 26.48 -2.39
CA SER A 199 6.16 27.60 -2.82
C SER A 199 6.57 28.09 -4.22
N ARG A 200 7.87 28.24 -4.46
CA ARG A 200 8.39 28.71 -5.74
C ARG A 200 8.19 27.70 -6.88
N MET A 201 8.21 26.40 -6.58
CA MET A 201 7.80 25.37 -7.55
C MET A 201 6.32 25.51 -7.92
N MET A 202 5.45 25.84 -6.95
CA MET A 202 4.04 26.12 -7.24
C MET A 202 3.88 27.36 -8.12
N ASP A 203 4.69 28.41 -7.93
CA ASP A 203 4.67 29.60 -8.78
C ASP A 203 4.96 29.26 -10.25
N VAL A 204 5.87 28.31 -10.53
CA VAL A 204 6.13 27.82 -11.90
C VAL A 204 4.87 27.19 -12.52
N PHE A 205 4.15 26.35 -11.76
CA PHE A 205 2.93 25.73 -12.26
C PHE A 205 1.81 26.75 -12.49
N LEU A 206 1.72 27.78 -11.65
CA LEU A 206 0.77 28.88 -11.86
C LEU A 206 1.15 29.74 -13.07
N LYS A 207 2.45 29.89 -13.35
CA LYS A 207 2.96 30.71 -14.45
C LYS A 207 2.54 30.19 -15.82
N GLU A 208 2.42 28.87 -16.00
CA GLU A 208 1.87 28.29 -17.24
C GLU A 208 0.45 28.82 -17.52
N GLN A 209 -0.40 28.84 -16.48
CA GLN A 209 -1.77 29.33 -16.61
C GLN A 209 -1.80 30.82 -16.91
N ASP A 210 -0.93 31.62 -16.28
CA ASP A 210 -0.82 33.05 -16.56
C ASP A 210 -0.41 33.34 -18.00
N ILE A 211 0.55 32.57 -18.56
CA ILE A 211 0.95 32.68 -19.96
C ILE A 211 -0.23 32.37 -20.89
N LEU A 212 -0.96 31.29 -20.63
CA LEU A 212 -2.13 30.93 -21.43
C LEU A 212 -3.22 32.00 -21.34
N ASN A 213 -3.48 32.53 -20.14
CA ASN A 213 -4.45 33.61 -19.93
C ASN A 213 -4.07 34.87 -20.72
N GLN A 214 -2.79 35.28 -20.68
CA GLN A 214 -2.33 36.41 -21.49
C GLN A 214 -2.40 36.09 -22.99
N ALA A 215 -2.07 34.88 -23.41
CA ALA A 215 -2.20 34.46 -24.81
C ALA A 215 -3.65 34.59 -25.28
N TYR A 216 -4.63 34.20 -24.45
CA TYR A 216 -6.05 34.43 -24.74
C TYR A 216 -6.43 35.91 -24.81
N GLN A 217 -5.74 36.80 -24.09
CA GLN A 217 -6.00 38.24 -24.16
C GLN A 217 -5.43 38.88 -25.44
N VAL A 218 -4.21 38.50 -25.85
CA VAL A 218 -3.47 39.19 -26.92
C VAL A 218 -3.48 38.48 -28.27
N LEU A 219 -3.81 37.18 -28.31
CA LEU A 219 -3.86 36.37 -29.53
C LEU A 219 -5.28 35.87 -29.81
N ASN A 220 -5.60 35.69 -31.10
CA ASN A 220 -6.73 34.91 -31.59
C ASN A 220 -6.43 33.42 -31.41
N MET A 221 -6.59 32.95 -30.18
CA MET A 221 -6.25 31.59 -29.77
C MET A 221 -7.07 30.53 -30.52
N ASN A 222 -6.37 29.51 -31.03
CA ASN A 222 -6.97 28.27 -31.54
C ASN A 222 -6.25 27.07 -30.91
N PHE A 223 -6.73 25.85 -31.18
CA PHE A 223 -6.17 24.63 -30.61
C PHE A 223 -4.67 24.47 -30.91
N THR A 224 -4.25 24.73 -32.16
CA THR A 224 -2.85 24.59 -32.58
C THR A 224 -1.93 25.56 -31.83
N ILE A 225 -2.32 26.83 -31.67
CA ILE A 225 -1.52 27.83 -30.95
C ILE A 225 -1.45 27.50 -29.47
N LYS A 226 -2.57 27.08 -28.87
CA LYS A 226 -2.60 26.62 -27.48
C LYS A 226 -1.60 25.47 -27.28
N MET A 227 -1.66 24.44 -28.11
CA MET A 227 -0.75 23.30 -28.02
C MET A 227 0.72 23.72 -28.21
N GLN A 228 1.02 24.59 -29.18
CA GLN A 228 2.39 25.08 -29.37
C GLN A 228 2.92 25.84 -28.14
N ILE A 229 2.08 26.65 -27.49
CA ILE A 229 2.45 27.35 -26.26
C ILE A 229 2.73 26.37 -25.13
N GLN A 230 1.88 25.36 -24.96
CA GLN A 230 2.07 24.33 -23.94
C GLN A 230 3.35 23.51 -24.19
N ASP A 231 3.57 23.06 -25.43
CA ASP A 231 4.79 22.34 -25.84
C ASP A 231 6.06 23.16 -25.58
N ASP A 232 6.02 24.47 -25.84
CA ASP A 232 7.17 25.35 -25.60
C ASP A 232 7.44 25.53 -24.10
N ILE A 233 6.38 25.65 -23.28
CA ILE A 233 6.49 25.69 -21.81
C ILE A 233 7.05 24.38 -21.28
N GLU A 234 6.54 23.24 -21.72
CA GLU A 234 7.03 21.92 -21.33
C GLU A 234 8.52 21.75 -21.68
N LYS A 235 8.95 22.20 -22.87
CA LYS A 235 10.37 22.18 -23.25
C LYS A 235 11.23 23.07 -22.35
N MET A 236 10.74 24.25 -21.97
CA MET A 236 11.44 25.12 -21.02
C MET A 236 11.56 24.44 -19.65
N MET A 237 10.47 23.87 -19.12
CA MET A 237 10.47 23.11 -17.86
C MET A 237 11.38 21.88 -17.92
N GLY A 238 11.43 21.18 -19.06
CA GLY A 238 12.26 20.01 -19.29
C GLY A 238 13.75 20.26 -19.07
N LYS A 239 14.25 21.47 -19.36
CA LYS A 239 15.65 21.86 -19.08
C LYS A 239 15.99 21.82 -17.59
N TYR A 240 14.98 21.98 -16.74
CA TYR A 240 15.11 22.08 -15.28
C TYR A 240 14.50 20.87 -14.55
N GLN A 241 14.16 19.79 -15.27
CA GLN A 241 13.43 18.63 -14.71
C GLN A 241 14.15 17.96 -13.54
N SER A 242 15.49 17.89 -13.57
CA SER A 242 16.31 17.34 -12.47
C SER A 242 16.14 18.10 -11.16
N VAL A 243 15.76 19.39 -11.25
CA VAL A 243 15.56 20.29 -10.12
C VAL A 243 14.10 20.41 -9.74
N LEU A 244 13.18 20.43 -10.71
CA LEU A 244 11.74 20.40 -10.46
C LEU A 244 11.26 19.07 -9.83
N GLY A 245 12.10 18.04 -9.82
CA GLY A 245 11.89 16.80 -9.05
C GLY A 245 12.39 16.86 -7.59
N VAL A 246 13.08 17.93 -7.18
CA VAL A 246 13.73 18.03 -5.85
C VAL A 246 12.74 18.05 -4.69
N SER A 247 11.46 18.38 -4.92
CA SER A 247 10.40 18.24 -3.91
C SER A 247 10.21 16.81 -3.39
N THR A 248 10.81 15.82 -4.06
CA THR A 248 10.70 14.39 -3.72
C THR A 248 12.02 13.73 -3.33
N VAL A 249 13.14 14.47 -3.26
CA VAL A 249 14.38 13.93 -2.70
C VAL A 249 14.18 13.86 -1.19
N LYS A 250 13.54 12.77 -0.74
CA LYS A 250 13.76 12.25 0.60
C LYS A 250 15.26 12.24 0.79
N ASN A 251 15.74 13.11 1.67
CA ASN A 251 17.10 13.03 2.10
C ASN A 251 17.18 11.77 2.97
N ASP A 252 17.36 10.62 2.32
CA ASP A 252 17.38 9.31 2.98
C ASP A 252 18.43 9.30 4.10
N ASP A 253 19.52 10.07 3.93
CA ASP A 253 20.52 10.29 4.98
C ASP A 253 19.96 11.06 6.18
N LEU A 254 19.13 12.09 5.97
CA LEU A 254 18.45 12.81 7.04
C LEU A 254 17.41 11.92 7.73
N ILE A 255 16.62 11.16 6.97
CA ILE A 255 15.63 10.21 7.52
C ILE A 255 16.33 9.17 8.39
N ASP A 256 17.43 8.60 7.92
CA ASP A 256 18.18 7.60 8.66
C ASP A 256 18.93 8.19 9.86
N ALA A 257 19.40 9.43 9.76
CA ALA A 257 19.96 10.16 10.90
C ALA A 257 18.89 10.39 11.98
N ILE A 258 17.68 10.82 11.59
CA ILE A 258 16.54 11.00 12.50
C ILE A 258 16.20 9.67 13.18
N LYS A 259 16.01 8.58 12.43
CA LYS A 259 15.72 7.25 13.01
C LYS A 259 16.76 6.81 14.06
N LYS A 260 18.01 7.24 13.93
CA LYS A 260 19.12 6.86 14.82
C LYS A 260 19.44 7.90 15.89
N ARG A 261 18.71 9.03 15.94
CA ARG A 261 19.03 10.21 16.78
C ARG A 261 20.46 10.72 16.59
N ASP A 262 21.02 10.56 15.39
CA ASP A 262 22.38 10.96 15.08
C ASP A 262 22.43 12.44 14.69
N VAL A 263 22.63 13.30 15.70
CA VAL A 263 22.66 14.77 15.53
C VAL A 263 23.75 15.20 14.55
N GLY A 264 24.92 14.54 14.58
CA GLY A 264 26.04 14.87 13.69
C GLY A 264 25.69 14.59 12.23
N LYS A 265 25.15 13.41 11.93
CA LYS A 265 24.69 13.08 10.57
C LYS A 265 23.50 13.92 10.14
N ALA A 266 22.56 14.21 11.04
CA ALA A 266 21.42 15.07 10.72
C ALA A 266 21.89 16.46 10.30
N LYS A 267 22.85 17.05 11.03
CA LYS A 267 23.43 18.35 10.69
C LYS A 267 24.14 18.33 9.33
N LEU A 268 24.92 17.30 9.04
CA LEU A 268 25.58 17.13 7.73
C LEU A 268 24.54 17.00 6.60
N ALA A 269 23.54 16.13 6.79
CA ALA A 269 22.49 15.91 5.81
C ALA A 269 21.67 17.18 5.54
N ILE A 270 21.32 17.94 6.58
CA ILE A 270 20.68 19.26 6.47
C ILE A 270 21.55 20.23 5.67
N GLY A 271 22.86 20.31 5.96
CA GLY A 271 23.78 21.17 5.22
C GLY A 271 23.85 20.83 3.73
N LEU A 272 23.81 19.54 3.37
CA LEU A 272 23.75 19.09 1.98
C LEU A 272 22.39 19.43 1.34
N ALA A 273 21.29 19.22 2.05
CA ALA A 273 19.96 19.54 1.55
C ALA A 273 19.79 21.04 1.30
N MET A 274 20.28 21.88 2.21
CA MET A 274 20.30 23.34 2.05
C MET A 274 20.98 23.77 0.75
N LYS A 275 22.15 23.22 0.44
CA LYS A 275 22.87 23.51 -0.83
C LYS A 275 22.05 23.08 -2.05
N GLN A 276 21.38 21.93 -1.98
CA GLN A 276 20.50 21.48 -3.08
C GLN A 276 19.28 22.40 -3.24
N LEU A 277 18.70 22.88 -2.15
CA LEU A 277 17.60 23.85 -2.17
C LEU A 277 18.04 25.20 -2.76
N GLU A 278 19.27 25.65 -2.51
CA GLU A 278 19.84 26.87 -3.11
C GLU A 278 20.01 26.73 -4.62
N ILE A 279 20.58 25.62 -5.08
CA ILE A 279 20.66 25.29 -6.51
C ILE A 279 19.26 25.26 -7.11
N ALA A 280 18.32 24.62 -6.41
CA ALA A 280 16.95 24.49 -6.89
C ALA A 280 16.25 25.83 -7.07
N ASN A 281 16.35 26.69 -6.06
CA ASN A 281 15.85 28.05 -6.09
C ASN A 281 16.44 28.86 -7.25
N SER A 282 17.75 28.74 -7.49
CA SER A 282 18.42 29.46 -8.58
C SER A 282 17.92 29.02 -9.95
N SER A 283 17.72 27.71 -10.15
CA SER A 283 17.11 27.18 -11.38
C SER A 283 15.65 27.58 -11.55
N ILE A 284 14.87 27.65 -10.46
CA ILE A 284 13.50 28.15 -10.52
C ILE A 284 13.49 29.64 -10.93
N ASP A 285 14.42 30.46 -10.43
CA ASP A 285 14.54 31.87 -10.85
C ASP A 285 14.81 31.99 -12.36
N GLN A 286 15.71 31.16 -12.89
CA GLN A 286 16.02 31.12 -14.31
C GLN A 286 14.81 30.70 -15.16
N LEU A 287 14.10 29.65 -14.74
CA LEU A 287 12.90 29.19 -15.43
C LEU A 287 11.79 30.23 -15.42
N LEU A 288 11.50 30.85 -14.27
CA LEU A 288 10.49 31.90 -14.18
C LEU A 288 10.84 33.09 -15.09
N ALA A 289 12.11 33.47 -15.16
CA ALA A 289 12.56 34.51 -16.08
C ALA A 289 12.40 34.13 -17.57
N GLU A 290 12.71 32.89 -17.96
CA GLU A 290 12.45 32.38 -19.32
C GLU A 290 10.95 32.41 -19.65
N LEU A 291 10.10 31.98 -18.71
CA LEU A 291 8.64 31.99 -18.84
C LEU A 291 8.08 33.41 -18.95
N ASP A 292 8.60 34.36 -18.15
CA ASP A 292 8.24 35.79 -18.24
C ASP A 292 8.60 36.39 -19.60
N GLN A 293 9.80 36.10 -20.11
CA GLN A 293 10.22 36.56 -21.43
C GLN A 293 9.35 35.96 -22.54
N TYR A 294 9.03 34.66 -22.44
CA TYR A 294 8.12 33.99 -23.36
C TYR A 294 6.74 34.65 -23.35
N GLN A 295 6.19 34.92 -22.16
CA GLN A 295 4.91 35.59 -21.95
C GLN A 295 4.86 36.96 -22.64
N GLN A 296 5.88 37.79 -22.44
CA GLN A 296 5.97 39.12 -23.03
C GLN A 296 6.14 39.08 -24.56
N ASN A 297 6.80 38.04 -25.07
CA ASN A 297 7.10 37.90 -26.50
C ASN A 297 6.01 37.18 -27.31
N LEU A 298 4.89 36.80 -26.69
CA LEU A 298 3.77 36.11 -27.36
C LEU A 298 3.33 36.80 -28.67
N PRO A 299 3.13 38.14 -28.75
CA PRO A 299 2.71 38.79 -29.99
C PRO A 299 3.75 38.68 -31.11
N ASN A 300 5.05 38.77 -30.79
CA ASN A 300 6.12 38.66 -31.78
C ASN A 300 6.34 37.22 -32.24
N LYS A 301 6.09 36.25 -31.34
CA LYS A 301 6.20 34.82 -31.65
C LYS A 301 5.03 34.34 -32.52
N PHE A 302 3.85 34.94 -32.36
CA PHE A 302 2.65 34.61 -33.12
C PHE A 302 2.05 35.84 -33.84
N PRO A 303 2.81 36.53 -34.72
CA PRO A 303 2.43 37.84 -35.26
C PRO A 303 1.15 37.78 -36.09
N ASN A 304 0.93 36.69 -36.83
CA ASN A 304 -0.26 36.50 -37.67
C ASN A 304 -1.54 36.23 -36.87
N TYR A 305 -1.43 36.07 -35.55
CA TYR A 305 -2.54 35.74 -34.66
C TYR A 305 -2.79 36.82 -33.62
N VAL A 306 -2.05 37.93 -33.64
CA VAL A 306 -2.29 39.05 -32.73
C VAL A 306 -3.69 39.59 -32.96
N LYS A 307 -4.42 39.83 -31.87
CA LYS A 307 -5.72 40.50 -31.93
C LYS A 307 -5.49 41.94 -32.37
N ASN A 308 -6.14 42.35 -33.46
CA ASN A 308 -6.12 43.76 -33.86
C ASN A 308 -6.74 44.61 -32.75
N THR A 309 -5.93 45.38 -32.04
CA THR A 309 -6.39 46.45 -31.16
C THR A 309 -6.80 47.64 -32.02
N SER A 310 -7.89 47.48 -32.78
CA SER A 310 -8.51 48.56 -33.55
C SER A 310 -9.99 48.60 -33.23
N ALA A 311 -10.35 49.19 -32.10
CA ALA A 311 -11.67 49.76 -31.87
C ALA A 311 -11.66 50.75 -30.69
N THR A 312 -11.13 51.94 -30.90
CA THR A 312 -11.74 53.14 -30.30
C THR A 312 -11.69 54.25 -31.34
N LYS A 313 -12.78 54.28 -32.12
CA LYS A 313 -13.29 55.32 -33.02
C LYS A 313 -12.29 56.07 -33.92
#